data_AF-A0A4R1U2R0-F1
#
_entry.id   AF-A0A4R1U2R0-F1
#
_cell.length_a   1.000
_cell.length_b   1.000
_cell.length_c   1.000
_cell.angle_alpha   90.00
_cell.angle_beta   90.00
_cell.angle_gamma   90.00
#
_symmetry.space_group_name_H-M   'P 1'
#
loop_
_entity.id
_entity.type
_entity.pdbx_description
1 polymer ?
#
loop_
_entity_poly.entity_id
_entity_poly.type
_entity_poly.pdbx_seq_one_letter_code
_entity_poly.pdbx_strand_id
1 'polypeptide(L)'
;MVDESQPERARRPAASYVPILHDDATSEFIGLVLVRNFAEAQGEIEAGLPVWILETAFVDDARERYAWMLTRPERWAVWARLAPLVGPEMLTLMMEHEQDRDARRAAELQADVDRLAREARTITARSTEVLGRPCVTLRRGSEREPFLTVPFDDPVERDRLWDWVRWQTHRYRGWRILWDDKGPVALRRLIVRSMFRDEERVRNAGLASAGRRPLRLWHSDREGGSTT
;
A
#
# COMPACT_ATOMS: atom_id res chain seq x y z
N MET A 1 44.98 -19.95 -54.50
CA MET A 1 43.58 -20.23 -54.89
C MET A 1 42.90 -20.81 -53.68
N VAL A 2 42.25 -19.96 -52.90
CA VAL A 2 41.44 -20.36 -51.75
C VAL A 2 40.02 -19.98 -52.10
N ASP A 3 39.17 -20.99 -52.09
CA ASP A 3 37.73 -20.93 -52.27
C ASP A 3 37.10 -20.43 -50.95
N GLU A 4 36.51 -19.24 -50.98
CA GLU A 4 35.69 -18.69 -49.90
C GLU A 4 34.34 -18.25 -50.46
N SER A 5 33.51 -19.21 -50.85
CA SER A 5 32.08 -19.00 -51.03
C SER A 5 31.34 -19.52 -49.79
N GLN A 6 31.32 -18.72 -48.70
CA GLN A 6 30.36 -18.96 -47.63
C GLN A 6 28.97 -18.44 -48.05
N PRO A 7 27.91 -19.26 -48.04
CA PRO A 7 26.57 -18.78 -48.30
C PRO A 7 26.13 -17.87 -47.14
N GLU A 8 25.79 -16.63 -47.50
CA GLU A 8 25.18 -15.63 -46.66
C GLU A 8 23.96 -16.25 -45.96
N ARG A 9 24.09 -16.53 -44.65
CA ARG A 9 22.99 -17.02 -43.84
C ARG A 9 21.89 -15.96 -43.84
N ALA A 10 20.86 -16.18 -44.65
CA ALA A 10 19.65 -15.38 -44.65
C ALA A 10 19.21 -15.15 -43.20
N ARG A 11 19.25 -13.88 -42.75
CA ARG A 11 18.76 -13.49 -41.44
C ARG A 11 17.30 -13.92 -41.36
N ARG A 12 17.00 -14.94 -40.55
CA ARG A 12 15.62 -15.33 -40.28
C ARG A 12 14.87 -14.08 -39.78
N PRO A 13 13.68 -13.77 -40.33
CA PRO A 13 12.88 -12.65 -39.86
C PRO A 13 12.62 -12.82 -38.35
N ALA A 14 12.69 -11.72 -37.61
CA ALA A 14 12.39 -11.72 -36.19
C ALA A 14 10.93 -12.18 -36.00
N ALA A 15 10.74 -13.33 -35.35
CA ALA A 15 9.40 -13.81 -35.03
C ALA A 15 8.78 -12.85 -34.00
N SER A 16 7.65 -12.23 -34.34
CA SER A 16 6.82 -11.50 -33.38
C SER A 16 5.71 -12.42 -32.87
N TYR A 17 5.32 -12.24 -31.62
CA TYR A 17 4.28 -13.03 -31.00
C TYR A 17 3.16 -12.11 -30.53
N VAL A 18 1.91 -12.55 -30.63
CA VAL A 18 0.75 -11.75 -30.21
C VAL A 18 -0.24 -12.67 -29.51
N PRO A 19 -0.71 -12.31 -28.29
CA PRO A 19 -1.84 -12.99 -27.67
C PRO A 19 -3.14 -12.56 -28.36
N ILE A 20 -4.02 -13.52 -28.66
CA ILE A 20 -5.34 -13.31 -29.24
C ILE A 20 -6.37 -13.91 -28.29
N LEU A 21 -7.39 -13.15 -27.95
CA LEU A 21 -8.56 -13.65 -27.22
C LEU A 21 -9.62 -14.05 -28.24
N HIS A 22 -9.89 -15.34 -28.37
CA HIS A 22 -10.91 -15.89 -29.26
C HIS A 22 -12.22 -16.08 -28.48
N ASP A 23 -13.14 -15.14 -28.66
CA ASP A 23 -14.49 -15.14 -28.08
C ASP A 23 -15.49 -15.49 -29.19
N ASP A 24 -15.77 -16.79 -29.36
CA ASP A 24 -16.79 -17.26 -30.30
C ASP A 24 -18.10 -17.46 -29.54
N ALA A 25 -19.13 -16.70 -29.91
CA ALA A 25 -20.46 -16.75 -29.31
C ALA A 25 -21.15 -18.12 -29.42
N THR A 26 -20.60 -19.03 -30.24
CA THR A 26 -21.09 -20.41 -30.42
C THR A 26 -20.26 -21.48 -29.70
N SER A 27 -19.12 -21.11 -29.11
CA SER A 27 -18.23 -22.00 -28.37
C SER A 27 -18.53 -21.96 -26.87
N GLU A 28 -18.51 -23.12 -26.20
CA GLU A 28 -18.57 -23.20 -24.73
C GLU A 28 -17.28 -22.73 -24.04
N PHE A 29 -16.23 -22.43 -24.83
CA PHE A 29 -14.90 -22.09 -24.34
C PHE A 29 -14.34 -20.85 -25.03
N ILE A 30 -13.62 -20.03 -24.26
CA ILE A 30 -12.80 -18.92 -24.79
C ILE A 30 -11.35 -19.37 -24.87
N GLY A 31 -10.77 -19.18 -26.06
CA GLY A 31 -9.39 -19.56 -26.37
C GLY A 31 -8.44 -18.38 -26.23
N LEU A 32 -7.41 -18.50 -25.40
CA LEU A 32 -6.28 -17.57 -25.40
C LEU A 32 -5.16 -18.16 -26.24
N VAL A 33 -4.82 -17.50 -27.35
CA VAL A 33 -3.89 -18.03 -28.35
C VAL A 33 -2.65 -17.18 -28.43
N LEU A 34 -1.48 -17.79 -28.25
CA LEU A 34 -0.21 -17.13 -28.56
C LEU A 34 0.23 -17.51 -29.98
N VAL A 35 0.14 -16.56 -30.91
CA VAL A 35 0.47 -16.81 -32.32
C VAL A 35 1.87 -16.34 -32.64
N ARG A 36 2.59 -17.10 -33.47
CA ARG A 36 3.85 -16.68 -34.09
C ARG A 36 3.55 -16.04 -35.44
N ASN A 37 3.91 -14.78 -35.64
CA ASN A 37 3.79 -14.13 -36.94
C ASN A 37 5.04 -14.38 -37.79
N PHE A 38 4.82 -14.56 -39.08
CA PHE A 38 5.84 -14.42 -40.11
C PHE A 38 5.59 -13.10 -40.83
N ALA A 39 6.61 -12.25 -40.95
CA ALA A 39 6.52 -11.09 -41.84
C ALA A 39 6.74 -11.60 -43.28
N GLU A 40 5.69 -11.64 -44.09
CA GLU A 40 5.86 -11.77 -45.53
C GLU A 40 6.26 -10.42 -46.15
N ALA A 41 6.99 -10.48 -47.26
CA ALA A 41 7.57 -9.33 -47.96
C ALA A 41 6.53 -8.35 -48.54
N GLN A 42 5.22 -8.61 -48.37
CA GLN A 42 4.12 -7.85 -48.97
C GLN A 42 3.18 -7.17 -47.96
N GLY A 43 3.46 -7.24 -46.65
CA GLY A 43 2.76 -6.42 -45.64
C GLY A 43 1.47 -7.02 -45.07
N GLU A 44 1.07 -8.23 -45.48
CA GLU A 44 0.02 -9.01 -44.81
C GLU A 44 0.64 -9.91 -43.74
N ILE A 45 0.05 -9.90 -42.53
CA ILE A 45 0.45 -10.76 -41.42
C ILE A 45 -0.38 -12.04 -41.53
N GLU A 46 0.20 -13.12 -42.07
CA GLU A 46 -0.38 -14.45 -41.88
C GLU A 46 -0.19 -14.85 -40.41
N ALA A 47 -1.30 -15.02 -39.69
CA ALA A 47 -1.32 -15.59 -38.35
C ALA A 47 -0.80 -17.04 -38.44
N GLY A 48 0.41 -17.29 -37.92
CA GLY A 48 0.98 -18.63 -37.90
C GLY A 48 0.21 -19.59 -36.99
N LEU A 49 0.69 -20.84 -36.91
CA LEU A 49 0.08 -21.86 -36.06
C LEU A 49 0.05 -21.42 -34.58
N PRO A 50 -1.04 -21.73 -33.84
CA PRO A 50 -1.12 -21.46 -32.42
C PRO A 50 0.00 -22.20 -31.69
N VAL A 51 0.80 -21.47 -30.94
CA VAL A 51 1.93 -22.04 -30.19
C VAL A 51 1.48 -22.50 -28.80
N TRP A 52 0.38 -21.93 -28.31
CA TRP A 52 -0.30 -22.29 -27.08
C TRP A 52 -1.76 -21.89 -27.19
N ILE A 53 -2.64 -22.75 -26.69
CA ILE A 53 -4.09 -22.52 -26.58
C ILE A 53 -4.46 -22.85 -25.14
N LEU A 54 -5.16 -21.93 -24.50
CA LEU A 54 -5.84 -22.19 -23.24
C LEU A 54 -7.32 -22.01 -23.44
N GLU A 55 -8.07 -23.05 -23.12
CA GLU A 55 -9.53 -23.05 -23.08
C GLU A 55 -9.98 -22.90 -21.63
N THR A 56 -10.89 -21.97 -21.38
CA THR A 56 -11.57 -21.83 -20.09
C THR A 56 -13.07 -21.67 -20.30
N ALA A 57 -13.84 -22.24 -19.37
CA ALA A 57 -15.29 -22.08 -19.31
C ALA A 57 -15.71 -20.71 -18.74
N PHE A 58 -14.76 -19.92 -18.19
CA PHE A 58 -15.04 -18.64 -17.55
C PHE A 58 -14.45 -17.49 -18.38
N VAL A 59 -15.35 -16.66 -18.92
CA VAL A 59 -15.02 -15.48 -19.73
C VAL A 59 -14.14 -14.48 -18.99
N ASP A 60 -14.44 -14.25 -17.71
CA ASP A 60 -13.71 -13.28 -16.90
C ASP A 60 -12.27 -13.74 -16.66
N ASP A 61 -12.05 -15.02 -16.38
CA ASP A 61 -10.70 -15.60 -16.22
C ASP A 61 -9.86 -15.45 -17.50
N ALA A 62 -10.47 -15.68 -18.67
CA ALA A 62 -9.79 -15.51 -19.95
C ALA A 62 -9.40 -14.04 -20.19
N ARG A 63 -10.30 -13.10 -19.87
CA ARG A 63 -10.07 -11.65 -20.01
C ARG A 63 -9.02 -11.14 -19.04
N GLU A 64 -9.05 -11.57 -17.79
CA GLU A 64 -8.06 -11.22 -16.78
C GLU A 64 -6.67 -11.72 -17.19
N ARG A 65 -6.58 -12.98 -17.64
CA ARG A 65 -5.33 -13.57 -18.11
C ARG A 65 -4.80 -12.89 -19.37
N TYR A 66 -5.68 -12.58 -20.33
CA TYR A 66 -5.32 -11.80 -21.51
C TYR A 66 -4.78 -10.41 -21.14
N ALA A 67 -5.51 -9.67 -20.30
CA ALA A 67 -5.08 -8.35 -19.83
C ALA A 67 -3.74 -8.42 -19.09
N TRP A 68 -3.53 -9.42 -18.24
CA TRP A 68 -2.26 -9.67 -17.55
C TRP A 68 -1.11 -9.98 -18.52
N MET A 69 -1.37 -10.74 -19.59
CA MET A 69 -0.37 -10.98 -20.65
C MET A 69 -0.03 -9.70 -21.41
N LEU A 70 -1.01 -8.82 -21.66
CA LEU A 70 -0.81 -7.55 -22.37
C LEU A 70 0.13 -6.59 -21.63
N THR A 71 0.23 -6.69 -20.30
CA THR A 71 1.18 -5.88 -19.54
C THR A 71 2.62 -6.41 -19.59
N ARG A 72 2.89 -7.52 -20.31
CA ARG A 72 4.20 -8.21 -20.38
C ARG A 72 4.59 -8.62 -21.81
N PRO A 73 4.64 -7.70 -22.78
CA PRO A 73 4.99 -8.03 -24.17
C PRO A 73 6.36 -8.69 -24.32
N GLU A 74 7.30 -8.40 -23.43
CA GLU A 74 8.64 -9.00 -23.39
C GLU A 74 8.63 -10.51 -23.08
N ARG A 75 7.58 -11.01 -22.44
CA ARG A 75 7.46 -12.42 -22.04
C ARG A 75 6.90 -13.31 -23.14
N TRP A 76 6.21 -12.75 -24.12
CA TRP A 76 5.56 -13.51 -25.19
C TRP A 76 6.54 -14.38 -25.97
N ALA A 77 7.71 -13.84 -26.32
CA ALA A 77 8.75 -14.61 -27.02
C ALA A 77 9.33 -15.74 -26.17
N VAL A 78 9.37 -15.58 -24.85
CA VAL A 78 9.84 -16.62 -23.91
C VAL A 78 8.80 -17.75 -23.84
N TRP A 79 7.54 -17.41 -23.59
CA TRP A 79 6.45 -18.39 -23.52
C TRP A 79 6.30 -19.17 -24.82
N ALA A 80 6.35 -18.50 -25.98
CA ALA A 80 6.26 -19.17 -27.27
C ALA A 80 7.45 -20.11 -27.57
N ARG A 81 8.65 -19.81 -27.05
CA ARG A 81 9.80 -20.72 -27.18
C ARG A 81 9.72 -21.91 -26.25
N LEU A 82 9.13 -21.72 -25.07
CA LEU A 82 8.95 -22.77 -24.07
C LEU A 82 7.82 -23.72 -24.42
N ALA A 83 6.73 -23.23 -25.02
CA ALA A 83 5.55 -24.04 -25.35
C ALA A 83 5.87 -25.39 -26.03
N PRO A 84 6.70 -25.46 -27.09
CA PRO A 84 7.03 -26.74 -27.72
C PRO A 84 7.96 -27.63 -26.88
N LEU A 85 8.67 -27.07 -25.88
CA LEU A 85 9.60 -27.81 -25.02
C LEU A 85 8.89 -28.45 -23.82
N VAL A 86 7.94 -27.73 -23.22
CA VAL A 86 7.29 -28.16 -21.98
C VAL A 86 5.86 -28.66 -22.19
N GLY A 87 5.28 -28.41 -23.36
CA GLY A 87 3.88 -28.68 -23.66
C GLY A 87 2.93 -27.59 -23.16
N PRO A 88 1.70 -27.55 -23.67
CA PRO A 88 0.74 -26.50 -23.37
C PRO A 88 0.29 -26.49 -21.91
N GLU A 89 0.13 -27.66 -21.28
CA GLU A 89 -0.33 -27.78 -19.89
C GLU A 89 0.71 -27.21 -18.91
N MET A 90 1.99 -27.54 -19.12
CA MET A 90 3.06 -27.02 -18.28
C MET A 90 3.26 -25.52 -18.49
N LEU A 91 3.12 -25.03 -19.73
CA LEU A 91 3.19 -23.60 -19.99
C LEU A 91 2.06 -22.85 -19.28
N THR A 92 0.84 -23.40 -19.28
CA THR A 92 -0.29 -22.84 -18.50
C THR A 92 0.07 -22.75 -17.02
N LEU A 93 0.56 -23.83 -16.41
CA LEU A 93 0.97 -23.82 -15.00
C LEU A 93 2.07 -22.81 -14.69
N MET A 94 3.05 -22.65 -15.59
CA MET A 94 4.11 -21.66 -15.44
C MET A 94 3.57 -20.23 -15.50
N MET A 95 2.67 -19.95 -16.44
CA MET A 95 2.03 -18.64 -16.57
C MET A 95 1.13 -18.32 -15.38
N GLU A 96 0.37 -19.30 -14.89
CA GLU A 96 -0.44 -19.18 -13.68
C GLU A 96 0.42 -18.88 -12.45
N HIS A 97 1.57 -19.57 -12.31
CA HIS A 97 2.51 -19.29 -11.23
C HIS A 97 3.11 -17.88 -11.31
N GLU A 98 3.43 -17.39 -12.51
CA GLU A 98 3.89 -16.01 -12.71
C GLU A 98 2.78 -15.00 -12.37
N GLN A 99 1.53 -15.27 -12.78
CA GLN A 99 0.36 -14.44 -12.48
C GLN A 99 0.12 -14.35 -10.97
N ASP A 100 0.14 -15.48 -10.26
CA ASP A 100 0.00 -15.56 -8.80
C ASP A 100 1.10 -14.78 -8.08
N ARG A 101 2.34 -14.93 -8.52
CA ARG A 101 3.49 -14.23 -7.93
C ARG A 101 3.33 -12.72 -8.05
N ASP A 102 2.86 -12.24 -9.18
CA ASP A 102 2.66 -10.81 -9.40
C ASP A 102 1.43 -10.29 -8.66
N ALA A 103 0.35 -11.08 -8.56
CA ALA A 103 -0.80 -10.75 -7.73
C ALA A 103 -0.40 -10.60 -6.24
N ARG A 104 0.44 -11.50 -5.72
CA ARG A 104 0.98 -11.41 -4.34
C ARG A 104 1.81 -10.15 -4.15
N ARG A 105 2.71 -9.83 -5.08
CA ARG A 105 3.52 -8.60 -5.03
C ARG A 105 2.67 -7.34 -5.09
N ALA A 106 1.65 -7.31 -5.93
CA ALA A 106 0.72 -6.19 -6.01
C ALA A 106 -0.06 -6.02 -4.69
N ALA A 107 -0.51 -7.13 -4.09
CA ALA A 107 -1.18 -7.12 -2.79
C ALA A 107 -0.24 -6.64 -1.66
N GLU A 108 1.01 -7.08 -1.64
CA GLU A 108 2.03 -6.61 -0.69
C GLU A 108 2.28 -5.10 -0.84
N LEU A 109 2.46 -4.61 -2.07
CA LEU A 109 2.66 -3.20 -2.34
C LEU A 109 1.43 -2.38 -1.92
N GLN A 110 0.22 -2.87 -2.21
CA GLN A 110 -1.01 -2.19 -1.80
C GLN A 110 -1.14 -2.15 -0.27
N ALA A 111 -0.84 -3.25 0.42
CA ALA A 111 -0.84 -3.30 1.88
C ALA A 111 0.18 -2.33 2.49
N ASP A 112 1.35 -2.18 1.87
CA ASP A 112 2.36 -1.20 2.26
C ASP A 112 1.88 0.24 2.02
N VAL A 113 1.26 0.52 0.87
CA VAL A 113 0.63 1.83 0.59
C VAL A 113 -0.45 2.15 1.63
N ASP A 114 -1.31 1.18 1.95
CA ASP A 114 -2.38 1.34 2.94
C ASP A 114 -1.82 1.50 4.36
N ARG A 115 -0.72 0.81 4.70
CA ARG A 115 -0.01 1.00 5.97
C ARG A 115 0.54 2.42 6.04
N LEU A 116 1.27 2.87 5.03
CA LEU A 116 1.84 4.21 4.96
C LEU A 116 0.76 5.30 4.99
N ALA A 117 -0.36 5.09 4.30
CA ALA A 117 -1.50 6.00 4.31
C ALA A 117 -2.14 6.11 5.70
N ARG A 118 -2.24 4.99 6.45
CA ARG A 118 -2.70 4.97 7.85
C ARG A 118 -1.71 5.69 8.77
N GLU A 119 -0.42 5.42 8.62
CA GLU A 119 0.64 6.07 9.39
C GLU A 119 0.65 7.59 9.16
N ALA A 120 0.52 8.05 7.92
CA ALA A 120 0.46 9.47 7.54
C ALA A 120 -0.73 10.22 8.18
N ARG A 121 -1.80 9.51 8.56
CA ARG A 121 -2.98 10.08 9.24
C ARG A 121 -2.89 9.98 10.77
N THR A 122 -1.97 9.16 11.28
CA THR A 122 -1.86 8.89 12.72
C THR A 122 -1.16 10.04 13.41
N ILE A 123 -1.79 10.62 14.43
CA ILE A 123 -1.16 11.64 15.25
C ILE A 123 -0.53 10.96 16.46
N THR A 124 0.71 11.32 16.77
CA THR A 124 1.47 10.79 17.90
C THR A 124 1.87 11.93 18.83
N ALA A 125 1.89 11.65 20.12
CA ALA A 125 2.39 12.57 21.14
C ALA A 125 3.70 12.00 21.71
N ARG A 126 4.67 12.87 22.02
CA ARG A 126 5.93 12.48 22.64
C ARG A 126 6.38 13.51 23.68
N SER A 127 6.91 13.01 24.80
CA SER A 127 7.77 13.77 25.70
C SER A 127 9.19 13.83 25.11
N THR A 128 9.76 15.02 24.97
CA THR A 128 11.08 15.23 24.36
C THR A 128 11.76 16.46 24.99
N GLU A 129 12.99 16.74 24.57
CA GLU A 129 13.71 17.95 24.92
C GLU A 129 14.06 18.71 23.63
N VAL A 130 13.72 19.99 23.59
CA VAL A 130 14.02 20.87 22.45
C VAL A 130 14.90 22.00 22.96
N LEU A 131 16.12 22.10 22.42
CA LEU A 131 17.12 23.10 22.86
C LEU A 131 17.35 23.11 24.38
N GLY A 132 17.40 21.92 24.99
CA GLY A 132 17.58 21.75 26.44
C GLY A 132 16.35 22.07 27.31
N ARG A 133 15.18 22.33 26.70
CA ARG A 133 13.93 22.55 27.44
C ARG A 133 13.01 21.33 27.36
N PRO A 134 12.45 20.87 28.49
CA PRO A 134 11.48 19.78 28.48
C PRO A 134 10.21 20.19 27.72
N CYS A 135 9.77 19.37 26.78
CA CYS A 135 8.66 19.67 25.88
C CYS A 135 7.70 18.47 25.72
N VAL A 136 6.42 18.77 25.48
CA VAL A 136 5.47 17.80 24.91
C VAL A 136 5.19 18.19 23.47
N THR A 137 5.35 17.25 22.55
CA THR A 137 5.16 17.48 21.11
C THR A 137 4.05 16.61 20.55
N LEU A 138 3.29 17.14 19.59
CA LEU A 138 2.33 16.40 18.76
C LEU A 138 2.75 16.45 17.30
N ARG A 139 2.75 15.29 16.65
CA ARG A 139 3.22 15.12 15.28
C ARG A 139 2.28 14.24 14.49
N ARG A 140 2.00 14.60 13.24
CA ARG A 140 1.19 13.79 12.33
C ARG A 140 2.09 12.93 11.44
N GLY A 141 1.89 11.62 11.50
CA GLY A 141 2.63 10.61 10.75
C GLY A 141 4.14 10.81 10.82
N SER A 142 4.74 10.87 9.63
CA SER A 142 6.17 11.08 9.38
C SER A 142 6.54 12.55 9.15
N GLU A 143 5.66 13.52 9.43
CA GLU A 143 6.00 14.94 9.31
C GLU A 143 7.28 15.24 10.10
N ARG A 144 8.21 15.99 9.48
CA ARG A 144 9.52 16.29 10.09
C ARG A 144 9.38 17.17 11.32
N GLU A 145 8.42 18.09 11.29
CA GLU A 145 8.18 19.07 12.34
C GLU A 145 6.88 18.75 13.09
N PRO A 146 6.89 18.82 14.43
CA PRO A 146 5.66 18.69 15.21
C PRO A 146 4.78 19.93 14.99
N PHE A 147 3.48 19.72 14.78
CA PHE A 147 2.54 20.84 14.63
C PHE A 147 2.26 21.55 15.95
N LEU A 148 2.43 20.86 17.08
CA LEU A 148 2.39 21.49 18.40
C LEU A 148 3.63 21.12 19.20
N THR A 149 4.28 22.13 19.76
CA THR A 149 5.30 21.99 20.78
C THR A 149 4.91 22.81 22.00
N VAL A 150 4.82 22.18 23.16
CA VAL A 150 4.53 22.83 24.44
C VAL A 150 5.80 22.78 25.30
N PRO A 151 6.56 23.87 25.37
CA PRO A 151 7.74 23.94 26.21
C PRO A 151 7.37 24.18 27.67
N PHE A 152 8.20 23.66 28.57
CA PHE A 152 8.11 23.82 30.02
C PHE A 152 9.46 24.28 30.58
N ASP A 153 9.39 24.98 31.71
CA ASP A 153 10.57 25.36 32.48
C ASP A 153 10.92 24.29 33.54
N ASP A 154 9.92 23.54 34.01
CA ASP A 154 10.08 22.44 34.97
C ASP A 154 9.77 21.07 34.31
N PRO A 155 10.72 20.10 34.34
CA PRO A 155 10.49 18.73 33.87
C PRO A 155 9.26 18.05 34.49
N VAL A 156 8.91 18.38 35.75
CA VAL A 156 7.75 17.81 36.46
C VAL A 156 6.44 18.27 35.84
N GLU A 157 6.34 19.54 35.41
CA GLU A 157 5.15 20.04 34.73
C GLU A 157 4.98 19.41 33.35
N ARG A 158 6.10 19.19 32.64
CA ARG A 158 6.12 18.44 31.39
C ARG A 158 5.66 17.00 31.57
N ASP A 159 6.11 16.31 32.61
CA ASP A 159 5.70 14.93 32.91
C ASP A 159 4.22 14.86 33.28
N ARG A 160 3.72 15.84 34.03
CA ARG A 160 2.29 15.96 34.37
C ARG A 160 1.41 16.15 33.14
N LEU A 161 1.76 17.06 32.22
CA LEU A 161 1.02 17.22 30.98
C LEU A 161 1.14 15.98 30.11
N TRP A 162 2.36 15.42 29.97
CA TRP A 162 2.61 14.21 29.19
C TRP A 162 1.73 13.05 29.65
N ASP A 163 1.66 12.84 30.97
CA ASP A 163 0.84 11.79 31.56
C ASP A 163 -0.65 11.96 31.26
N TRP A 164 -1.17 13.19 31.22
CA TRP A 164 -2.53 13.43 30.77
C TRP A 164 -2.70 13.21 29.26
N VAL A 165 -1.83 13.84 28.45
CA VAL A 165 -1.91 13.84 26.98
C VAL A 165 -1.90 12.43 26.41
N ARG A 166 -1.04 11.53 26.92
CA ARG A 166 -0.94 10.16 26.40
C ARG A 166 -2.24 9.35 26.51
N TRP A 167 -3.17 9.73 27.39
CA TRP A 167 -4.49 9.11 27.50
C TRP A 167 -5.57 9.78 26.63
N GLN A 168 -5.25 10.91 26.00
CA GLN A 168 -6.16 11.67 25.14
C GLN A 168 -6.02 11.34 23.65
N THR A 169 -5.53 10.15 23.29
CA THR A 169 -5.29 9.74 21.89
C THR A 169 -6.52 9.91 21.01
N HIS A 170 -7.71 9.61 21.55
CA HIS A 170 -9.00 9.81 20.87
C HIS A 170 -9.30 11.26 20.47
N ARG A 171 -8.66 12.25 21.11
CA ARG A 171 -8.85 13.69 20.85
C ARG A 171 -7.88 14.27 19.82
N TYR A 172 -6.79 13.56 19.49
CA TYR A 172 -5.71 14.12 18.68
C TYR A 172 -6.16 14.61 17.31
N ARG A 173 -7.09 13.90 16.66
CA ARG A 173 -7.65 14.34 15.37
C ARG A 173 -8.40 15.67 15.51
N GLY A 174 -9.23 15.81 16.54
CA GLY A 174 -9.93 17.06 16.84
C GLY A 174 -8.96 18.20 17.17
N TRP A 175 -7.86 17.90 17.85
CA TRP A 175 -6.81 18.88 18.12
C TRP A 175 -6.12 19.36 16.85
N ARG A 176 -5.87 18.47 15.87
CA ARG A 176 -5.31 18.89 14.59
C ARG A 176 -6.25 19.81 13.84
N ILE A 177 -7.55 19.48 13.79
CA ILE A 177 -8.57 20.35 13.17
C ILE A 177 -8.58 21.72 13.84
N LEU A 178 -8.56 21.76 15.17
CA LEU A 178 -8.52 23.02 15.91
C LEU A 178 -7.24 23.82 15.66
N TRP A 179 -6.10 23.14 15.50
CA TRP A 179 -4.84 23.78 15.15
C TRP A 179 -4.90 24.40 13.75
N ASP A 180 -5.45 23.67 12.78
CA ASP A 180 -5.62 24.18 11.42
C ASP A 180 -6.60 25.38 11.37
N ASP A 181 -7.65 25.37 12.21
CA ASP A 181 -8.69 26.41 12.27
C ASP A 181 -8.27 27.66 13.08
N LYS A 182 -7.70 27.47 14.28
CA LYS A 182 -7.47 28.55 15.26
C LYS A 182 -6.01 28.73 15.65
N GLY A 183 -5.11 27.93 15.10
CA GLY A 183 -3.68 28.00 15.33
C GLY A 183 -3.19 27.39 16.65
N PRO A 184 -1.86 27.41 16.86
CA PRO A 184 -1.19 26.70 17.97
C PRO A 184 -1.54 27.25 19.35
N VAL A 185 -1.76 28.56 19.49
CA VAL A 185 -2.05 29.19 20.78
C VAL A 185 -3.42 28.74 21.31
N ALA A 186 -4.43 28.67 20.44
CA ALA A 186 -5.76 28.21 20.81
C ALA A 186 -5.76 26.74 21.27
N LEU A 187 -5.06 25.88 20.52
CA LEU A 187 -4.89 24.48 20.90
C LEU A 187 -4.17 24.33 22.24
N ARG A 188 -3.06 25.06 22.46
CA ARG A 188 -2.31 25.02 23.72
C ARG A 188 -3.20 25.41 24.91
N ARG A 189 -3.97 26.49 24.79
CA ARG A 189 -4.93 26.92 25.83
C ARG A 189 -5.98 25.87 26.11
N LEU A 190 -6.52 25.23 25.07
CA LEU A 190 -7.50 24.15 25.23
C LEU A 190 -6.90 22.98 26.01
N ILE A 191 -5.76 22.46 25.57
CA ILE A 191 -5.06 21.31 26.18
C ILE A 191 -4.82 21.56 27.67
N VAL A 192 -4.20 22.71 28.00
CA VAL A 192 -3.87 23.05 29.39
C VAL A 192 -5.14 23.20 30.25
N ARG A 193 -6.17 23.87 29.73
CA ARG A 193 -7.44 24.05 30.45
C ARG A 193 -8.17 22.72 30.66
N SER A 194 -8.17 21.85 29.65
CA SER A 194 -8.78 20.52 29.74
C SER A 194 -8.06 19.64 30.76
N MET A 195 -6.72 19.66 30.78
CA MET A 195 -5.92 18.98 31.79
C MET A 195 -6.32 19.43 33.20
N PHE A 196 -6.31 20.74 33.49
CA PHE A 196 -6.67 21.24 34.82
C PHE A 196 -8.11 20.90 35.23
N ARG A 197 -9.06 20.93 34.28
CA ARG A 197 -10.45 20.52 34.55
C ARG A 197 -10.54 19.03 34.91
N ASP A 198 -9.84 18.18 34.18
CA ASP A 198 -9.83 16.74 34.45
C ASP A 198 -9.17 16.45 35.80
N GLU A 199 -8.11 17.17 36.17
CA GLU A 199 -7.48 17.07 37.49
C GLU A 199 -8.41 17.47 38.63
N GLU A 200 -9.13 18.59 38.45
CA GLU A 200 -10.11 19.04 39.43
C GLU A 200 -11.21 18.00 39.61
N ARG A 201 -11.67 17.37 38.52
CA ARG A 201 -12.63 16.27 38.57
C ARG A 201 -12.08 15.06 39.33
N VAL A 202 -10.86 14.59 39.02
CA VAL A 202 -10.22 13.45 39.71
C VAL A 202 -9.98 13.76 41.19
N ARG A 203 -9.63 15.01 41.52
CA ARG A 203 -9.47 15.46 42.90
C ARG A 203 -10.79 15.47 43.66
N ASN A 204 -11.85 16.00 43.05
CA ASN A 204 -13.19 16.04 43.65
C ASN A 204 -13.77 14.63 43.84
N ALA A 205 -13.38 13.67 43.00
CA ALA A 205 -13.72 12.26 43.16
C ALA A 205 -12.91 11.53 44.26
N GLY A 206 -11.96 12.20 44.92
CA GLY A 206 -11.09 11.60 45.94
C GLY A 206 -10.06 10.61 45.37
N LEU A 207 -9.90 10.55 44.05
CA LEU A 207 -9.00 9.63 43.35
C LEU A 207 -7.58 10.20 43.18
N ALA A 208 -7.37 11.47 43.52
CA ALA A 208 -6.07 12.11 43.43
C ALA A 208 -5.26 11.95 44.73
N SER A 209 -3.98 11.56 44.60
CA SER A 209 -3.01 11.67 45.69
C SER A 209 -2.62 13.15 45.88
N ALA A 210 -2.58 13.65 47.12
CA ALA A 210 -2.15 15.01 47.40
C ALA A 210 -0.68 15.24 46.98
N GLY A 211 -0.40 16.23 46.12
CA GLY A 211 0.95 16.65 45.74
C GLY A 211 1.12 17.08 44.27
N ARG A 212 2.36 17.46 43.89
CA ARG A 212 2.74 17.79 42.50
C ARG A 212 2.97 16.57 41.60
N ARG A 213 2.75 15.36 42.12
CA ARG A 213 3.02 14.12 41.38
C ARG A 213 2.02 13.95 40.24
N PRO A 214 2.43 13.36 39.11
CA PRO A 214 1.51 13.00 38.05
C PRO A 214 0.39 12.09 38.60
N LEU A 215 -0.86 12.40 38.26
CA LEU A 215 -1.99 11.58 38.70
C LEU A 215 -1.85 10.18 38.11
N ARG A 216 -1.79 9.16 38.96
CA ARG A 216 -1.70 7.76 38.51
C ARG A 216 -2.99 7.27 37.85
N LEU A 217 -4.08 8.03 37.99
CA LEU A 217 -5.43 7.65 37.60
C LEU A 217 -6.02 8.70 36.65
N TRP A 218 -5.52 8.75 35.42
CA TRP A 218 -6.13 9.50 34.31
C TRP A 218 -7.16 8.67 33.53
N HIS A 219 -7.48 7.47 34.01
CA HIS A 219 -8.56 6.66 33.47
C HIS A 219 -9.87 7.44 33.64
N SER A 220 -10.33 8.07 32.56
CA SER A 220 -11.72 8.48 32.49
C SER A 220 -12.56 7.22 32.47
N ASP A 221 -13.49 7.11 33.41
CA ASP A 221 -14.60 6.19 33.34
C ASP A 221 -15.13 6.10 31.91
N ARG A 222 -15.12 4.88 31.36
CA ARG A 222 -15.98 4.52 30.23
C ARG A 222 -17.42 4.43 30.76
N GLU A 223 -18.04 5.56 31.03
CA GLU A 223 -19.50 5.70 31.18
C GLU A 223 -20.06 6.21 29.85
N GLY A 224 -21.05 5.61 29.18
CA GLY A 224 -21.77 4.37 29.47
C GLY A 224 -22.32 3.80 28.16
N GLY A 225 -21.94 2.55 27.88
CA GLY A 225 -22.67 1.67 26.97
C GLY A 225 -23.41 0.67 27.83
N SER A 226 -24.55 1.09 28.39
CA SER A 226 -25.53 0.16 28.93
C SER A 226 -26.19 -0.51 27.72
N THR A 227 -25.66 -1.65 27.30
CA THR A 227 -26.44 -2.64 26.57
C THR A 227 -27.40 -3.27 27.57
N THR A 228 -28.64 -2.81 27.51
CA THR A 228 -29.79 -3.66 27.81
C THR A 228 -29.93 -4.70 26.71
#